data_AF-A0A0S8HCG1-F1
#
_entry.id   AF-A0A0S8HCG1-F1
#
_cell.length_a   1.000
_cell.length_b   1.000
_cell.length_c   1.000
_cell.angle_alpha   90.00
_cell.angle_beta   90.00
_cell.angle_gamma   90.00
#
_symmetry.space_group_name_H-M   'P 1'
#
loop_
_entity.id
_entity.type
_entity.pdbx_description
1 polymer ?
#
loop_
_entity_poly.entity_id
_entity_poly.type
_entity_poly.pdbx_seq_one_letter_code
_entity_poly.pdbx_strand_id
1 'polypeptide(L)' 'MAEEKYVLNCPRCGRVEGYVSADVENEADSPPDPDMFIEEQVVRTPGGTATRVRCPRCGRWIKPDRAHPA' A
#
# COMPACT_ATOMS: atom_id res chain seq x y z
N MET A 1 14.98 9.57 2.08
CA MET A 1 13.75 9.87 2.84
C MET A 1 13.30 8.55 3.46
N ALA A 2 12.82 8.53 4.72
CA ALA A 2 12.53 7.27 5.39
C ALA A 2 11.33 6.60 4.73
N GLU A 3 11.56 5.50 4.02
CA GLU A 3 10.51 4.64 3.50
C GLU A 3 9.69 4.14 4.70
N GLU A 4 8.48 4.66 4.87
CA GLU A 4 7.61 4.20 5.94
C GLU A 4 7.17 2.77 5.63
N LYS A 5 7.64 1.84 6.45
CA LYS A 5 7.29 0.44 6.36
C LYS A 5 5.90 0.23 6.95
N TYR A 6 5.03 -0.39 6.18
CA TYR A 6 3.67 -0.75 6.57
C TYR A 6 3.50 -2.26 6.61
N VAL A 7 2.69 -2.70 7.57
CA VAL A 7 2.21 -4.06 7.71
C VAL A 7 0.76 -4.10 7.25
N LEU A 8 0.49 -4.92 6.24
CA LEU A 8 -0.80 -5.10 5.61
C LEU A 8 -1.36 -6.49 5.94
N ASN A 9 -2.50 -6.54 6.60
CA ASN A 9 -3.19 -7.79 6.98
C ASN A 9 -4.12 -8.25 5.86
N CYS A 10 -3.55 -8.95 4.88
CA CYS A 10 -4.28 -9.50 3.75
C CYS A 10 -5.08 -10.75 4.18
N PRO A 11 -6.40 -10.82 3.93
CA PRO A 11 -7.20 -12.01 4.25
C PRO A 11 -6.80 -13.26 3.45
N ARG A 12 -5.97 -13.12 2.40
CA ARG A 12 -5.48 -14.23 1.58
C ARG A 12 -4.03 -14.63 1.92
N CYS A 13 -3.17 -13.66 2.18
CA CYS A 13 -1.74 -13.88 2.42
C CYS A 13 -1.34 -13.81 3.90
N GLY A 14 -2.24 -13.38 4.77
CA GLY A 14 -1.92 -13.07 6.17
C GLY A 14 -1.19 -11.73 6.28
N ARG A 15 -0.24 -11.67 7.20
CA ARG A 15 0.60 -10.49 7.43
C ARG A 15 1.59 -10.31 6.28
N VAL A 16 1.50 -9.17 5.60
CA VAL A 16 2.37 -8.79 4.49
C VAL A 16 3.06 -7.49 4.85
N GLU A 17 4.37 -7.40 4.64
CA GLU A 17 5.13 -6.17 4.83
C GLU A 17 5.34 -5.50 3.49
N GLY A 18 5.27 -4.18 3.44
CA GLY A 18 5.53 -3.40 2.24
C GLY A 18 5.73 -1.93 2.57
N TYR A 19 6.04 -1.14 1.55
CA TYR A 19 6.34 0.28 1.70
C TYR A 19 5.25 1.10 1.03
N VAL A 20 4.84 2.21 1.67
CA VAL A 20 3.92 3.17 1.06
C VAL A 20 4.74 4.32 0.48
N SER A 21 4.66 4.53 -0.83
CA SER A 21 5.22 5.72 -1.45
C SER A 21 4.32 6.91 -1.15
N ALA A 22 4.71 7.75 -0.20
CA ALA A 22 4.29 9.14 -0.18
C ALA A 22 5.07 9.85 -1.31
N ASP A 23 4.38 10.25 -2.38
CA ASP A 23 4.88 11.10 -3.45
C ASP A 23 6.10 10.57 -4.24
N VAL A 24 5.85 9.69 -5.21
CA VAL A 24 6.78 9.47 -6.33
C VAL A 24 6.50 10.46 -7.46
N GLU A 25 6.90 11.71 -7.24
CA GLU A 25 7.31 12.63 -8.32
C GLU A 25 8.84 12.68 -8.48
N ASN A 26 9.60 11.89 -7.72
CA ASN A 26 11.07 11.90 -7.78
C ASN A 26 11.63 10.57 -8.27
N GLU A 27 11.97 10.53 -9.55
CA GLU A 27 12.54 9.43 -10.35
C GLU A 27 13.96 8.97 -9.92
N ALA A 28 14.39 9.21 -8.67
CA ALA A 28 15.81 9.07 -8.29
C ALA A 28 16.13 8.00 -7.24
N ASP A 29 15.13 7.39 -6.58
CA ASP A 29 15.37 6.37 -5.55
C ASP A 29 14.33 5.26 -5.72
N SER A 30 14.53 4.42 -6.75
CA SER A 30 13.76 3.18 -6.86
C SER A 30 14.23 2.23 -5.77
N PRO A 31 13.40 1.90 -4.76
CA PRO A 31 13.80 0.89 -3.78
C PRO A 31 13.94 -0.46 -4.48
N PRO A 32 14.67 -1.40 -3.85
CA PRO A 32 15.23 -2.56 -4.53
C PRO A 32 14.20 -3.49 -5.18
N ASP A 33 12.91 -3.41 -4.84
CA ASP A 33 11.88 -4.30 -5.39
C ASP A 33 10.53 -3.58 -5.59
N PRO A 34 10.07 -3.40 -6.85
CA PRO A 34 8.74 -2.84 -7.14
C PRO A 34 7.60 -3.72 -6.60
N ASP A 35 7.87 -5.01 -6.37
CA ASP A 35 6.93 -5.99 -5.82
C ASP A 35 6.67 -5.83 -4.30
N MET A 36 7.32 -4.88 -3.62
CA MET A 36 7.07 -4.60 -2.19
C MET A 36 6.26 -3.33 -1.93
N PHE A 37 5.82 -2.62 -2.98
CA PHE A 37 5.00 -1.42 -2.81
C PHE A 37 3.54 -1.73 -2.51
N ILE A 38 3.01 -1.03 -1.51
CA ILE A 38 1.59 -0.99 -1.23
C ILE A 38 1.01 0.17 -2.02
N GLU A 39 0.37 -0.15 -3.15
CA GLU A 39 -0.34 0.86 -3.94
C GLU A 39 -1.60 1.30 -3.20
N GLU A 40 -1.80 2.61 -3.08
CA GLU A 40 -3.04 3.19 -2.55
C GLU A 40 -3.91 3.72 -3.69
N GLN A 41 -5.20 3.39 -3.65
CA GLN A 41 -6.21 3.92 -4.55
C GLN A 41 -7.32 4.62 -3.76
N VAL A 42 -7.50 5.91 -4.03
CA VAL A 42 -8.56 6.72 -3.46
C VAL A 42 -9.72 6.79 -4.45
N VAL A 43 -10.80 6.05 -4.19
CA VAL A 43 -11.98 6.00 -5.05
C VAL A 43 -13.06 6.93 -4.51
N ARG A 44 -13.51 7.89 -5.32
CA ARG A 44 -14.68 8.72 -4.97
C ARG A 44 -15.96 7.95 -5.28
N THR A 45 -16.76 7.69 -4.26
CA THR A 45 -18.07 7.03 -4.38
C THR A 45 -19.18 8.01 -4.01
N PRO A 46 -20.45 7.76 -4.39
CA PRO A 46 -21.58 8.60 -3.99
C PRO A 46 -21.74 8.75 -2.47
N GLY A 47 -21.21 7.81 -1.68
CA GLY A 47 -21.21 7.85 -0.21
C GLY A 47 -19.95 8.48 0.40
N GLY A 48 -19.07 9.07 -0.40
CA GLY A 48 -17.82 9.69 0.04
C GLY A 48 -16.56 9.04 -0.55
N THR A 49 -15.40 9.49 -0.06
CA THR A 49 -14.10 8.98 -0.49
C THR A 49 -13.79 7.65 0.19
N ALA A 50 -13.55 6.61 -0.61
CA ALA A 50 -13.16 5.29 -0.14
C ALA A 50 -11.73 4.98 -0.58
N THR A 51 -10.82 4.93 0.38
CA THR A 51 -9.44 4.52 0.15
C THR A 51 -9.33 2.99 0.17
N ARG A 52 -8.47 2.42 -0.67
CA ARG A 52 -8.13 0.99 -0.75
C ARG A 52 -6.63 0.84 -0.95
N VAL A 53 -6.06 -0.21 -0.37
CA VAL A 53 -4.63 -0.53 -0.50
C VAL A 53 -4.46 -1.88 -1.21
N ARG A 54 -3.50 -1.99 -2.12
CA ARG A 54 -3.22 -3.23 -2.85
C ARG A 54 -2.23 -4.07 -2.07
N CYS A 55 -2.56 -5.34 -1.86
CA CYS A 55 -1.63 -6.30 -1.27
C CYS A 55 -0.52 -6.63 -2.29
N PRO A 56 0.76 -6.34 -2.01
CA PRO A 56 1.85 -6.60 -2.96
C PRO A 56 1.99 -8.10 -3.30
N ARG A 57 1.79 -8.98 -2.32
CA ARG A 57 1.91 -10.44 -2.48
C ARG A 57 0.90 -11.08 -3.44
N CYS A 58 -0.33 -10.56 -3.52
CA CYS A 58 -1.40 -11.21 -4.30
C CYS A 58 -2.20 -10.25 -5.19
N GLY A 59 -1.82 -8.98 -5.22
CA GLY A 59 -2.48 -7.93 -5.99
C GLY A 59 -3.90 -7.57 -5.54
N ARG A 60 -4.39 -8.09 -4.40
CA ARG A 60 -5.77 -7.87 -3.94
C ARG A 60 -5.92 -6.50 -3.29
N TRP A 61 -6.93 -5.75 -3.72
CA TRP A 61 -7.37 -4.52 -3.05
C TRP A 61 -8.09 -4.84 -1.74
N ILE A 62 -7.61 -4.27 -0.64
CA ILE A 62 -8.20 -4.40 0.69
C ILE A 62 -8.44 -3.03 1.33
N LYS A 63 -9.16 -3.01 2.45
CA LYS A 63 -9.42 -1.75 3.18
C LYS A 63 -8.12 -1.24 3.83
N PRO A 64 -7.87 0.08 3.82
CA PRO A 64 -6.69 0.72 4.42
C PRO A 64 -6.64 0.51 5.94
N ASP A 65 -7.81 0.30 6.57
CA ASP A 65 -7.94 -0.07 7.99
C ASP A 65 -7.22 -1.39 8.35
N ARG A 66 -6.69 -2.11 7.37
CA ARG A 66 -5.87 -3.32 7.58
C ARG A 66 -4.37 -3.10 7.32
N ALA A 67 -3.98 -1.87 7.00
CA ALA A 67 -2.60 -1.45 6.87
C ALA A 67 -2.22 -0.55 8.04
N HIS A 68 -1.12 -0.89 8.72
CA HIS A 68 -0.65 -0.17 9.91
C HIS A 68 0.86 0.05 9.78
N PRO A 69 1.41 1.14 10.33
CA PRO A 69 2.86 1.33 10.38
C PRO A 69 3.51 0.18 11.17
N ALA A 70 4.67 -0.29 10.68
CA ALA A 70 5.42 -1.42 11.25
C ALA A 70 6.14 -1.08 12.56
#